data_AF-A0A9R0JP95-F1
#
_entry.id   AF-A0A9R0JP95-F1
#
_cell.length_a   1.000
_cell.length_b   1.000
_cell.length_c   1.000
_cell.angle_alpha   90.00
_cell.angle_beta   90.00
_cell.angle_gamma   90.00
#
_symmetry.space_group_name_H-M   'P 1'
#
loop_
_entity.id
_entity.type
_entity.pdbx_description
1 polymer ?
#
loop_
_entity_poly.entity_id
_entity_poly.type
_entity_poly.pdbx_seq_one_letter_code
_entity_poly.pdbx_strand_id
1 'polypeptide(L)'
;MTRVYVDAVVLALEILSPGLATNVSLDVASATMSMYSKLLSEVRDNVKDMKLKYGKVNVPVMGAPSNPVKYLLVNLKASEGGTITVGVSKNNLYPLNKLIDQVFGKNLDVKREAKLMLVVVHMISKAARFKYIQNMVLKSFTQFYNSYPKALKLEGKWQSITKEIRKSNNGRLSSELDLVDAKGEPWKVTLVKDITGDMNLFKYEGN
;
A
#
# COMPACT_ATOMS: atom_id res chain seq x y z
N MET A 1 35.32 -22.10 -6.99
CA MET A 1 35.36 -21.74 -5.56
C MET A 1 35.44 -20.22 -5.47
N THR A 2 34.31 -19.53 -5.33
CA THR A 2 34.26 -18.10 -4.96
C THR A 2 32.95 -17.86 -4.20
N ARG A 3 33.04 -17.94 -2.88
CA ARG A 3 31.98 -17.54 -1.94
C ARG A 3 31.89 -16.01 -1.97
N VAL A 4 30.72 -15.47 -2.30
CA VAL A 4 30.43 -14.04 -2.13
C VAL A 4 29.48 -13.92 -0.94
N TYR A 5 29.91 -13.10 0.02
CA TYR A 5 29.32 -12.82 1.33
C TYR A 5 27.82 -12.54 1.28
N VAL A 6 27.03 -13.34 2.00
CA VAL A 6 25.60 -13.09 2.30
C VAL A 6 25.43 -12.40 3.67
N ASP A 7 26.53 -12.15 4.38
CA ASP A 7 26.52 -11.59 5.73
C ASP A 7 26.62 -10.05 5.71
N ALA A 8 25.47 -9.37 5.67
CA ALA A 8 25.26 -8.06 6.32
C ALA A 8 23.82 -7.49 6.17
N VAL A 9 22.76 -8.31 6.20
CA VAL A 9 21.45 -7.87 6.73
C VAL A 9 20.78 -9.05 7.44
N VAL A 10 21.49 -9.56 8.44
CA VAL A 10 20.85 -10.19 9.62
C VAL A 10 20.42 -9.00 10.50
N LEU A 11 19.37 -8.29 10.08
CA LEU A 11 18.63 -7.41 10.99
C LEU A 11 17.36 -8.18 11.35
N ALA A 12 17.45 -8.91 12.46
CA ALA A 12 16.36 -9.60 13.16
C ALA A 12 15.47 -10.48 12.28
N LEU A 13 16.01 -11.64 11.93
CA LEU A 13 15.22 -12.83 11.65
C LEU A 13 14.58 -13.30 12.97
N GLU A 14 13.60 -12.56 13.52
CA GLU A 14 12.67 -13.09 14.52
C GLU A 14 11.62 -13.93 13.79
N ILE A 15 12.08 -15.06 13.25
CA ILE A 15 11.23 -16.10 12.69
C ILE A 15 11.16 -17.19 13.76
N LEU A 16 9.95 -17.43 14.27
CA LEU A 16 9.55 -18.40 15.30
C LEU A 16 9.48 -17.92 16.76
N SER A 17 8.76 -16.83 17.03
CA SER A 17 8.12 -16.65 18.33
C SER A 17 6.62 -16.39 18.15
N PRO A 18 5.72 -17.19 18.76
CA PRO A 18 4.31 -16.84 18.89
C PRO A 18 4.23 -15.64 19.83
N GLY A 19 4.37 -14.43 19.29
CA GLY A 19 4.48 -13.23 20.12
C GLY A 19 4.84 -11.92 19.40
N LEU A 20 5.19 -11.92 18.11
CA LEU A 20 5.32 -10.65 17.39
C LEU A 20 3.95 -9.97 17.31
N ALA A 21 3.77 -8.89 18.07
CA ALA A 21 2.56 -8.09 18.08
C ALA A 21 2.29 -7.56 16.67
N THR A 22 1.29 -8.13 16.01
CA THR A 22 0.89 -7.76 14.66
C THR A 22 0.27 -6.38 14.73
N ASN A 23 0.71 -5.46 13.87
CA ASN A 23 0.14 -4.12 13.89
C ASN A 23 -1.29 -4.11 13.33
N VAL A 24 -1.56 -4.96 12.35
CA VAL A 24 -2.86 -5.07 11.69
C VAL A 24 -3.12 -6.53 11.28
N SER A 25 -4.36 -6.99 11.34
CA SER A 25 -4.75 -8.35 10.93
C SER A 25 -6.08 -8.36 10.20
N LEU A 26 -6.22 -9.24 9.22
CA LEU A 26 -7.48 -9.57 8.56
C LEU A 26 -7.64 -11.10 8.48
N ASP A 27 -8.79 -11.60 8.90
CA ASP A 27 -9.24 -12.93 8.51
C ASP A 27 -9.86 -12.83 7.12
N VAL A 28 -9.19 -13.41 6.14
CA VAL A 28 -9.56 -13.32 4.72
C VAL A 28 -10.78 -14.19 4.42
N ALA A 29 -10.97 -15.29 5.16
CA ALA A 29 -12.06 -16.23 4.93
C ALA A 29 -13.41 -15.67 5.41
N SER A 30 -13.41 -14.90 6.49
CA SER A 30 -14.59 -14.24 7.04
C SER A 30 -14.65 -12.74 6.73
N ALA A 31 -13.75 -12.25 5.84
CA ALA A 31 -13.64 -10.83 5.55
C ALA A 31 -14.95 -10.26 5.01
N THR A 32 -15.33 -9.09 5.53
CA THR A 32 -16.39 -8.25 4.97
C THR A 32 -15.79 -6.97 4.38
N MET A 33 -16.57 -6.28 3.53
CA MET A 33 -16.21 -4.96 3.01
C MET A 33 -15.84 -3.95 4.12
N SER A 34 -16.53 -4.03 5.26
CA SER A 34 -16.26 -3.20 6.44
C SER A 34 -14.93 -3.55 7.09
N MET A 35 -14.65 -4.85 7.29
CA MET A 35 -13.37 -5.33 7.85
C MET A 35 -12.18 -4.95 6.96
N TYR A 36 -12.34 -5.05 5.64
CA TYR A 36 -11.31 -4.62 4.69
C TYR A 36 -11.09 -3.10 4.71
N SER A 37 -12.15 -2.30 4.76
CA SER A 37 -12.03 -0.84 4.87
C SER A 37 -11.37 -0.42 6.19
N LYS A 38 -11.67 -1.14 7.28
CA LYS A 38 -11.04 -0.96 8.59
C LYS A 38 -9.54 -1.30 8.54
N LEU A 39 -9.15 -2.44 7.97
CA LEU A 39 -7.76 -2.83 7.75
C LEU A 39 -6.98 -1.70 7.07
N LEU A 40 -7.51 -1.16 5.96
CA LEU A 40 -6.84 -0.08 5.24
C LEU A 40 -6.75 1.23 6.04
N SER A 41 -7.74 1.52 6.89
CA SER A 41 -7.66 2.65 7.81
C SER A 41 -6.53 2.46 8.80
N GLU A 42 -6.45 1.29 9.45
CA GLU A 42 -5.41 0.95 10.41
C GLU A 42 -4.01 1.00 9.77
N VAL A 43 -3.86 0.52 8.52
CA VAL A 43 -2.61 0.66 7.76
C VAL A 43 -2.23 2.13 7.61
N ARG A 44 -3.16 3.00 7.21
CA ARG A 44 -2.91 4.45 7.07
C ARG A 44 -2.59 5.11 8.40
N ASP A 45 -3.33 4.78 9.45
CA ASP A 45 -3.15 5.33 10.79
C ASP A 45 -1.78 5.00 11.37
N ASN A 46 -1.24 3.83 11.02
CA ASN A 46 0.10 3.43 11.43
C ASN A 46 1.23 4.18 10.70
N VAL A 47 0.99 4.75 9.52
CA VAL A 47 2.06 5.39 8.70
C VAL A 47 1.89 6.90 8.52
N LYS A 48 0.73 7.46 8.87
CA LYS A 48 0.48 8.90 8.75
C LYS A 48 1.31 9.70 9.73
N ASP A 49 1.72 10.88 9.29
CA ASP A 49 2.15 11.95 10.18
C ASP A 49 0.92 12.65 10.77
N MET A 50 0.96 13.01 12.05
CA MET A 50 -0.16 13.66 12.73
C MET A 50 -0.32 15.13 12.35
N LYS A 51 0.77 15.79 11.95
CA LYS A 51 0.82 17.24 11.73
C LYS A 51 0.92 17.61 10.24
N LEU A 52 1.57 16.78 9.44
CA LEU A 52 1.82 17.08 8.03
C LEU A 52 0.52 17.04 7.21
N LYS A 53 0.29 18.10 6.42
CA LYS A 53 -0.86 18.26 5.53
C LYS A 53 -0.41 18.90 4.23
N TYR A 54 -0.94 18.44 3.10
CA TYR A 54 -0.66 18.99 1.76
C TYR A 54 -1.95 19.50 1.12
N GLY A 55 -1.85 20.59 0.35
CA GLY A 55 -2.95 21.14 -0.47
C GLY A 55 -4.20 21.59 0.29
N LYS A 56 -4.13 21.77 1.62
CA LYS A 56 -5.27 22.09 2.51
C LYS A 56 -6.44 21.09 2.40
N VAL A 57 -6.16 19.83 2.10
CA VAL A 57 -7.19 18.77 2.02
C VAL A 57 -7.09 17.77 3.16
N ASN A 58 -8.19 17.07 3.42
CA ASN A 58 -8.26 16.05 4.47
C ASN A 58 -7.79 14.66 3.99
N VAL A 59 -6.62 14.61 3.36
CA VAL A 59 -5.94 13.37 2.99
C VAL A 59 -4.67 13.28 3.84
N PRO A 60 -4.44 12.19 4.61
CA PRO A 60 -3.25 12.05 5.42
C PRO A 60 -1.99 12.00 4.56
N VAL A 61 -0.87 12.44 5.14
CA VAL A 61 0.47 12.35 4.55
C VAL A 61 1.28 11.35 5.36
N MET A 62 2.10 10.52 4.70
CA MET A 62 3.02 9.63 5.38
C MET A 62 4.06 10.41 6.22
N GLY A 63 4.49 9.80 7.32
CA GLY A 63 5.63 10.27 8.10
C GLY A 63 6.93 10.26 7.32
N ALA A 64 7.91 11.03 7.81
CA ALA A 64 9.25 11.05 7.23
C ALA A 64 9.88 9.64 7.20
N PRO A 65 10.60 9.28 6.13
CA PRO A 65 11.33 8.03 6.06
C PRO A 65 12.28 7.85 7.25
N SER A 66 12.35 6.62 7.76
CA SER A 66 13.27 6.23 8.84
C SER A 66 14.46 5.44 8.31
N ASN A 67 15.61 5.60 8.98
CA ASN A 67 16.80 4.77 8.82
C ASN A 67 17.27 4.30 10.22
N PRO A 68 17.23 3.00 10.55
CA PRO A 68 16.81 1.88 9.69
C PRO A 68 15.32 1.93 9.32
N VAL A 69 14.96 1.30 8.19
CA VAL A 69 13.57 1.24 7.72
C VAL A 69 12.71 0.50 8.72
N LYS A 70 11.62 1.13 9.16
CA LYS A 70 10.59 0.48 9.99
C LYS A 70 9.54 -0.19 9.12
N TYR A 71 8.99 -1.30 9.61
CA TYR A 71 7.97 -2.09 8.92
C TYR A 71 6.68 -2.16 9.73
N LEU A 72 5.56 -2.26 9.02
CA LEU A 72 4.24 -2.60 9.52
C LEU A 72 4.01 -4.09 9.24
N LEU A 73 3.72 -4.89 10.27
CA LEU A 73 3.37 -6.30 10.07
C LEU A 73 1.86 -6.42 9.86
N VAL A 74 1.47 -6.98 8.71
CA VAL A 74 0.08 -7.24 8.33
C VAL A 74 -0.16 -8.75 8.27
N ASN A 75 -1.04 -9.24 9.13
CA ASN A 75 -1.39 -10.65 9.17
C ASN A 75 -2.65 -10.94 8.35
N LEU A 76 -2.55 -11.94 7.48
CA LEU A 76 -3.64 -12.47 6.67
C LEU A 76 -3.92 -13.90 7.11
N LYS A 77 -5.05 -14.13 7.77
CA LYS A 77 -5.48 -15.46 8.23
C LYS A 77 -6.35 -16.10 7.16
N ALA A 78 -6.07 -17.37 6.85
CA ALA A 78 -6.84 -18.21 5.95
C ALA A 78 -7.81 -19.11 6.74
N SER A 79 -8.78 -19.70 6.04
CA SER A 79 -9.88 -20.49 6.60
C SER A 79 -9.44 -21.69 7.44
N GLU A 80 -8.27 -22.28 7.16
CA GLU A 80 -7.77 -23.49 7.82
C GLU A 80 -6.67 -23.18 8.86
N GLY A 81 -6.65 -21.96 9.40
CA GLY A 81 -5.69 -21.55 10.45
C GLY A 81 -4.30 -21.13 9.93
N GLY A 82 -4.04 -21.29 8.63
CA GLY A 82 -2.84 -20.75 7.99
C GLY A 82 -2.78 -19.23 8.11
N THR A 83 -1.62 -18.67 8.45
CA THR A 83 -1.41 -17.21 8.54
C THR A 83 -0.22 -16.80 7.69
N ILE A 84 -0.39 -15.71 6.95
CA ILE A 84 0.68 -15.06 6.20
C ILE A 84 0.94 -13.70 6.84
N THR A 85 2.19 -13.45 7.23
CA THR A 85 2.60 -12.15 7.78
C THR A 85 3.38 -11.40 6.72
N VAL A 86 2.90 -10.22 6.33
CA VAL A 86 3.58 -9.37 5.34
C VAL A 86 4.14 -8.14 6.05
N GLY A 87 5.47 -7.97 5.99
CA GLY A 87 6.11 -6.72 6.41
C GLY A 87 6.01 -5.66 5.32
N VAL A 88 5.35 -4.55 5.62
CA VAL A 88 5.13 -3.43 4.71
C VAL A 88 5.96 -2.24 5.18
N SER A 89 6.83 -1.70 4.33
CA SER A 89 7.68 -0.57 4.71
C SER A 89 6.86 0.66 5.11
N LYS A 90 7.15 1.24 6.28
CA LYS A 90 6.50 2.48 6.71
C LYS A 90 6.99 3.70 5.92
N ASN A 91 8.06 3.58 5.14
CA ASN A 91 8.60 4.69 4.33
C ASN A 91 7.80 4.88 3.03
N ASN A 92 7.24 3.81 2.47
CA ASN A 92 6.62 3.87 1.14
C ASN A 92 5.46 2.88 0.92
N LEU A 93 5.10 2.06 1.90
CA LEU A 93 4.11 0.98 1.83
C LEU A 93 4.44 -0.16 0.85
N TYR A 94 5.67 -0.32 0.39
CA TYR A 94 6.03 -1.52 -0.38
C TYR A 94 6.24 -2.74 0.54
N PRO A 95 5.69 -3.91 0.20
CA PRO A 95 5.90 -5.12 0.98
C PRO A 95 7.31 -5.68 0.78
N LEU A 96 7.85 -6.31 1.82
CA LEU A 96 9.03 -7.15 1.75
C LEU A 96 8.65 -8.54 1.22
N ASN A 97 9.41 -9.03 0.25
CA ASN A 97 9.29 -10.40 -0.26
C ASN A 97 9.67 -11.47 0.77
N LYS A 98 10.61 -11.16 1.68
CA LYS A 98 11.26 -12.13 2.57
C LYS A 98 10.44 -12.64 3.77
N LEU A 99 9.16 -12.27 3.91
CA LEU A 99 8.35 -12.70 5.08
C LEU A 99 7.29 -13.76 4.73
N ILE A 100 7.33 -14.33 3.52
CA ILE A 100 6.45 -15.44 3.13
C ILE A 100 7.20 -16.77 3.22
N ASP A 101 7.62 -17.14 4.42
CA ASP A 101 8.36 -18.39 4.57
C ASP A 101 7.44 -19.62 4.65
N GLN A 102 6.16 -19.47 4.99
CA GLN A 102 5.22 -20.60 5.08
C GLN A 102 3.76 -20.19 4.80
N VAL A 103 3.16 -20.81 3.78
CA VAL A 103 1.70 -20.85 3.60
C VAL A 103 1.31 -22.32 3.68
N PHE A 104 0.68 -22.73 4.78
CA PHE A 104 0.37 -24.14 5.10
C PHE A 104 1.60 -25.06 5.20
N GLY A 105 2.74 -24.57 5.69
CA GLY A 105 3.95 -25.39 5.87
C GLY A 105 4.59 -25.89 4.56
N LYS A 106 4.22 -25.32 3.41
CA LYS A 106 4.78 -25.64 2.09
C LYS A 106 5.60 -24.49 1.55
N ASN A 107 6.76 -24.81 0.97
CA ASN A 107 7.53 -23.86 0.16
C ASN A 107 6.67 -23.40 -1.02
N LEU A 108 6.53 -22.09 -1.20
CA LEU A 108 5.89 -21.53 -2.37
C LEU A 108 6.86 -21.59 -3.55
N ASP A 109 6.36 -21.98 -4.73
CA ASP A 109 7.10 -21.74 -5.96
C ASP A 109 7.06 -20.24 -6.32
N VAL A 110 8.08 -19.78 -7.05
CA VAL A 110 8.27 -18.35 -7.41
C VAL A 110 7.04 -17.77 -8.12
N LYS A 111 6.32 -18.56 -8.93
CA LYS A 111 5.16 -18.09 -9.71
C LYS A 111 3.94 -17.89 -8.81
N ARG A 112 3.71 -18.79 -7.85
CA ARG A 112 2.63 -18.69 -6.86
C ARG A 112 2.91 -17.57 -5.85
N GLU A 113 4.15 -17.45 -5.40
CA GLU A 113 4.58 -16.36 -4.52
C GLU A 113 4.38 -15.00 -5.19
N ALA A 114 4.81 -14.85 -6.46
CA ALA A 114 4.63 -13.62 -7.21
C ALA A 114 3.15 -13.24 -7.41
N LYS A 115 2.28 -14.21 -7.67
CA LYS A 115 0.83 -13.98 -7.78
C LYS A 115 0.22 -13.54 -6.46
N LEU A 116 0.57 -14.22 -5.37
CA LEU A 116 0.12 -13.86 -4.02
C LEU A 116 0.58 -12.44 -3.65
N MET A 117 1.85 -12.12 -3.90
CA MET A 117 2.40 -10.79 -3.64
C MET A 117 1.73 -9.71 -4.50
N LEU A 118 1.40 -9.99 -5.76
CA LEU A 118 0.68 -9.05 -6.61
C LEU A 118 -0.72 -8.72 -6.05
N VAL A 119 -1.40 -9.72 -5.48
CA VAL A 119 -2.70 -9.55 -4.80
C VAL A 119 -2.52 -8.71 -3.53
N VAL A 120 -1.54 -9.06 -2.68
CA VAL A 120 -1.22 -8.32 -1.44
C VAL A 120 -0.88 -6.85 -1.72
N VAL A 121 -0.04 -6.58 -2.73
CA VAL A 121 0.32 -5.20 -3.13
C VAL A 121 -0.91 -4.41 -3.57
N HIS A 122 -1.81 -5.02 -4.36
CA HIS A 122 -3.04 -4.35 -4.79
C HIS A 122 -4.01 -4.11 -3.63
N MET A 123 -4.28 -5.14 -2.84
CA MET A 123 -5.30 -5.10 -1.79
C MET A 123 -4.86 -4.32 -0.57
N ILE A 124 -3.57 -4.21 -0.28
CA ILE A 124 -3.09 -3.50 0.92
C ILE A 124 -2.40 -2.21 0.50
N SER A 125 -1.23 -2.31 -0.14
CA SER A 125 -0.38 -1.15 -0.40
C SER A 125 -1.03 -0.12 -1.30
N LYS A 126 -1.60 -0.55 -2.42
CA LYS A 126 -2.20 0.35 -3.42
C LYS A 126 -3.55 0.87 -2.94
N ALA A 127 -4.42 0.02 -2.39
CA ALA A 127 -5.70 0.46 -1.83
C ALA A 127 -5.55 1.40 -0.61
N ALA A 128 -4.49 1.24 0.20
CA ALA A 128 -4.16 2.18 1.27
C ALA A 128 -3.77 3.56 0.72
N ARG A 129 -3.07 3.63 -0.44
CA ARG A 129 -2.67 4.88 -1.10
C ARG A 129 -3.82 5.55 -1.86
N PHE A 130 -4.66 4.76 -2.54
CA PHE A 130 -5.65 5.23 -3.49
C PHE A 130 -7.06 4.77 -3.14
N LYS A 131 -7.94 5.74 -2.88
CA LYS A 131 -9.37 5.50 -2.65
C LYS A 131 -10.04 4.89 -3.86
N TYR A 132 -9.60 5.27 -5.06
CA TYR A 132 -10.07 4.65 -6.30
C TYR A 132 -9.85 3.14 -6.30
N ILE A 133 -8.64 2.69 -5.94
CA ILE A 133 -8.30 1.26 -5.90
C ILE A 133 -9.03 0.53 -4.77
N GLN A 134 -9.14 1.15 -3.58
CA GLN A 134 -9.99 0.61 -2.50
C GLN A 134 -11.43 0.39 -2.99
N ASN A 135 -12.03 1.36 -3.67
CA ASN A 135 -13.40 1.26 -4.16
C ASN A 135 -13.57 0.19 -5.24
N MET A 136 -12.56 -0.04 -6.09
CA MET A 136 -12.60 -1.14 -7.06
C MET A 136 -12.63 -2.50 -6.36
N VAL A 137 -11.79 -2.69 -5.34
CA VAL A 137 -11.78 -3.93 -4.53
C VAL A 137 -13.13 -4.10 -3.83
N LEU A 138 -13.69 -3.04 -3.25
CA LEU A 138 -15.00 -3.10 -2.58
C LEU A 138 -16.15 -3.45 -3.54
N LYS A 139 -16.14 -2.88 -4.76
CA LYS A 139 -17.17 -3.20 -5.77
C LYS A 139 -17.08 -4.64 -6.26
N SER A 140 -15.87 -5.20 -6.28
CA SER A 140 -15.59 -6.55 -6.78
C SER A 140 -15.19 -7.49 -5.64
N PHE A 141 -15.71 -7.26 -4.43
CA PHE A 141 -15.18 -7.92 -3.23
C PHE A 141 -15.27 -9.45 -3.28
N THR A 142 -16.24 -9.99 -4.02
CA THR A 142 -16.46 -11.42 -4.24
C THR A 142 -16.09 -11.89 -5.65
N GLN A 143 -15.58 -11.01 -6.52
CA GLN A 143 -15.34 -11.29 -7.93
C GLN A 143 -13.93 -10.87 -8.37
N PHE A 144 -13.31 -11.66 -9.24
CA PHE A 144 -12.06 -11.24 -9.87
C PHE A 144 -12.32 -10.05 -10.80
N TYR A 145 -11.49 -9.01 -10.70
CA TYR A 145 -11.54 -7.86 -11.58
C TYR A 145 -10.17 -7.61 -12.21
N ASN A 146 -10.16 -7.13 -13.45
CA ASN A 146 -8.93 -6.75 -14.15
C ASN A 146 -8.51 -5.32 -13.76
N SER A 147 -7.20 -5.07 -13.69
CA SER A 147 -6.68 -3.74 -13.37
C SER A 147 -7.04 -2.73 -14.48
N TYR A 148 -7.68 -1.63 -14.08
CA TYR A 148 -8.19 -0.62 -14.99
C TYR A 148 -7.12 0.44 -15.32
N PRO A 149 -7.11 1.03 -16.53
CA PRO A 149 -6.12 2.02 -16.97
C PRO A 149 -5.85 3.13 -15.95
N LYS A 150 -6.91 3.67 -15.33
CA LYS A 150 -6.80 4.69 -14.26
C LYS A 150 -5.95 4.24 -13.08
N ALA A 151 -6.14 3.01 -12.61
CA ALA A 151 -5.43 2.49 -11.44
C ALA A 151 -3.92 2.43 -11.70
N LEU A 152 -3.52 1.87 -12.85
CA LEU A 152 -2.12 1.79 -13.26
C LEU A 152 -1.48 3.18 -13.38
N LYS A 153 -2.21 4.14 -13.95
CA LYS A 153 -1.71 5.51 -14.10
C LYS A 153 -1.56 6.22 -12.76
N LEU A 154 -2.55 6.08 -11.86
CA LEU A 154 -2.48 6.63 -10.50
C LEU A 154 -1.27 6.08 -9.74
N GLU A 155 -1.07 4.77 -9.77
CA GLU A 155 0.06 4.11 -9.12
C GLU A 155 1.41 4.64 -9.61
N GLY A 156 1.59 4.70 -10.93
CA GLY A 156 2.83 5.21 -11.54
C GLY A 156 3.07 6.71 -11.29
N LYS A 157 2.03 7.47 -10.90
CA LYS A 157 2.10 8.91 -10.69
C LYS A 157 1.93 9.33 -9.23
N TRP A 158 1.89 8.41 -8.27
CA TRP A 158 1.65 8.72 -6.85
C TRP A 158 2.52 9.86 -6.30
N GLN A 159 3.83 9.80 -6.57
CA GLN A 159 4.78 10.82 -6.13
C GLN A 159 4.56 12.16 -6.86
N SER A 160 4.36 12.14 -8.17
CA SER A 160 4.06 13.36 -8.94
C SER A 160 2.79 14.05 -8.44
N ILE A 161 1.71 13.28 -8.25
CA ILE A 161 0.44 13.78 -7.69
C ILE A 161 0.70 14.44 -6.34
N THR A 162 1.44 13.77 -5.46
CA THR A 162 1.75 14.27 -4.12
C THR A 162 2.55 15.58 -4.19
N LYS A 163 3.59 15.65 -5.02
CA LYS A 163 4.42 16.85 -5.20
C LYS A 163 3.60 18.03 -5.69
N GLU A 164 2.73 17.84 -6.68
CA GLU A 164 1.90 18.91 -7.22
C GLU A 164 0.84 19.38 -6.22
N ILE A 165 0.24 18.47 -5.46
CA ILE A 165 -0.71 18.84 -4.39
C ILE A 165 0.02 19.61 -3.28
N ARG A 166 1.23 19.20 -2.90
CA ARG A 166 2.04 19.92 -1.91
C ARG A 166 2.36 21.34 -2.36
N LYS A 167 2.79 21.51 -3.61
CA LYS A 167 3.15 22.81 -4.19
C LYS A 167 1.94 23.66 -4.61
N SER A 168 0.74 23.09 -4.57
CA SER A 168 -0.46 23.78 -5.02
C SER A 168 -0.69 25.08 -4.25
N ASN A 169 -1.20 26.09 -4.95
CA ASN A 169 -1.57 27.37 -4.37
C ASN A 169 -3.06 27.61 -4.61
N ASN A 170 -3.81 27.93 -3.55
CA ASN A 170 -5.26 28.13 -3.60
C ASN A 170 -6.02 27.01 -4.35
N GLY A 171 -5.58 25.75 -4.16
CA GLY A 171 -6.21 24.58 -4.77
C GLY A 171 -5.87 24.34 -6.25
N ARG A 172 -5.02 25.18 -6.86
CA ARG A 172 -4.51 25.00 -8.23
C ARG A 172 -3.12 24.38 -8.21
N LEU A 173 -2.90 23.37 -9.04
CA LEU A 173 -1.60 22.70 -9.18
C LEU A 173 -0.60 23.64 -9.87
N SER A 174 0.68 23.48 -9.54
CA SER A 174 1.76 24.26 -10.17
C SER A 174 2.02 23.83 -11.61
N SER A 175 1.83 22.54 -11.89
CA SER A 175 1.86 21.94 -13.22
C SER A 175 0.65 21.02 -13.41
N GLU A 176 0.19 20.89 -14.65
CA GLU A 176 -0.84 19.94 -15.02
C GLU A 176 -0.35 18.49 -14.81
N LEU A 177 -1.22 17.63 -14.29
CA LEU A 177 -0.97 16.20 -14.19
C LEU A 177 -1.63 15.47 -15.36
N ASP A 178 -0.82 14.83 -16.19
CA ASP A 178 -1.28 13.94 -17.25
C ASP A 178 -1.66 12.56 -16.70
N LEU A 179 -2.94 12.37 -16.43
CA LEU A 179 -3.55 11.11 -15.97
C LEU A 179 -4.45 10.50 -17.06
N VAL A 180 -5.14 9.43 -16.71
CA VAL A 180 -6.18 8.82 -17.54
C VAL A 180 -7.41 8.51 -16.69
N ASP A 181 -8.57 8.55 -17.31
CA ASP A 181 -9.83 8.18 -16.68
C ASP A 181 -10.03 6.65 -16.61
N ALA A 182 -11.19 6.21 -16.10
CA ALA A 182 -11.50 4.79 -15.97
C ALA A 182 -11.55 4.03 -17.31
N LYS A 183 -11.82 4.72 -18.43
CA LYS A 183 -11.86 4.17 -19.78
C LYS A 183 -10.49 4.19 -20.47
N GLY A 184 -9.51 4.89 -19.87
CA GLY A 184 -8.18 5.08 -20.45
C GLY A 184 -8.04 6.36 -21.25
N GLU A 185 -9.07 7.22 -21.26
CA GLU A 185 -9.02 8.48 -21.97
C GLU A 185 -8.17 9.51 -21.21
N PRO A 186 -7.50 10.45 -21.92
CA PRO A 186 -6.69 11.48 -21.28
C PRO A 186 -7.48 12.27 -20.24
N TRP A 187 -6.92 12.36 -19.03
CA TRP A 187 -7.49 13.14 -17.94
C TRP A 187 -6.43 14.10 -17.40
N LYS A 188 -6.54 15.36 -17.82
CA LYS A 188 -5.65 16.45 -17.41
C LYS A 188 -6.17 17.09 -16.13
N VAL A 189 -5.40 16.98 -15.05
CA VAL A 189 -5.77 17.55 -13.75
C VAL A 189 -4.99 18.82 -13.49
N THR A 190 -5.71 19.90 -13.19
CA THR A 190 -5.12 21.21 -12.84
C THR A 190 -5.55 21.71 -11.45
N LEU A 191 -6.56 21.08 -10.84
CA LEU A 191 -7.05 21.44 -9.51
C LEU A 191 -6.90 20.26 -8.54
N VAL A 192 -6.58 20.59 -7.28
CA VAL A 192 -6.45 19.61 -6.19
C VAL A 192 -7.76 18.82 -6.02
N LYS A 193 -8.91 19.51 -6.04
CA LYS A 193 -10.23 18.90 -5.78
C LYS A 193 -10.56 17.76 -6.75
N ASP A 194 -10.06 17.82 -7.98
CA ASP A 194 -10.38 16.86 -9.03
C ASP A 194 -9.71 15.50 -8.79
N ILE A 195 -8.55 15.49 -8.12
CA ILE A 195 -7.79 14.26 -7.85
C ILE A 195 -7.94 13.76 -6.42
N THR A 196 -8.22 14.63 -5.45
CA THR A 196 -8.25 14.23 -4.03
C THR A 196 -9.30 13.18 -3.69
N GLY A 197 -10.38 13.08 -4.48
CA GLY A 197 -11.38 12.03 -4.34
C GLY A 197 -10.85 10.61 -4.61
N ASP A 198 -9.76 10.48 -5.36
CA ASP A 198 -9.11 9.20 -5.69
C ASP A 198 -7.97 8.85 -4.72
N MET A 199 -7.65 9.74 -3.78
CA MET A 199 -6.50 9.62 -2.89
C MET A 199 -6.92 9.24 -1.47
N ASN A 200 -6.16 8.35 -0.85
CA ASN A 200 -6.34 7.94 0.54
C ASN A 200 -5.11 8.30 1.40
N LEU A 201 -3.92 8.42 0.80
CA LEU A 201 -2.68 8.72 1.50
C LEU A 201 -1.66 9.36 0.54
N PHE A 202 -1.05 10.45 0.97
CA PHE A 202 0.06 11.09 0.25
C PHE A 202 1.41 10.57 0.71
N LYS A 203 2.36 10.54 -0.22
CA LYS A 203 3.76 10.23 0.09
C LYS A 203 4.38 11.37 0.92
N TYR A 204 5.37 11.06 1.74
CA TYR A 204 6.21 12.12 2.32
C TYR A 204 7.07 12.77 1.23
N GLU A 205 7.00 14.09 1.09
CA GLU A 205 7.83 14.84 0.13
C GLU A 205 8.74 15.86 0.81
N GLY A 206 8.81 15.89 2.15
CA GLY A 206 9.52 16.92 2.92
C GLY A 206 8.57 17.86 3.65
N ASN A 207 9.12 18.60 4.61
CA ASN A 207 8.48 19.78 5.21
C ASN A 207 8.64 20.99 4.31
#